data_AF-A0A2K3KTX5-F1
#
_entry.id   AF-A0A2K3KTX5-F1
#
_cell.length_a   1.000
_cell.length_b   1.000
_cell.length_c   1.000
_cell.angle_alpha   90.00
_cell.angle_beta   90.00
_cell.angle_gamma   90.00
#
_symmetry.space_group_name_H-M   'P 1'
#
loop_
_entity.id
_entity.type
_entity.pdbx_description
1 polymer ?
#
loop_
_entity_poly.entity_id
_entity_poly.type
_entity_poly.pdbx_seq_one_letter_code
_entity_poly.pdbx_strand_id
1 'polypeptide(L)'
;WHKTLDQVLWACRNSPKESTGSTPFRLTYGHDAVLPVEIMMQSIRVQRQLELPPDHYWNLMLDELIDVDEERLQALDALIRQK
;
A
#
# COMPACT_ATOMS: atom_id res chain seq x y z
N TRP A 1 13.34 -22.56 2.58
CA TRP A 1 13.18 -21.24 1.96
C TRP A 1 12.03 -21.23 0.96
N HIS A 2 11.95 -22.14 -0.02
CA HIS A 2 10.86 -22.14 -1.03
C HIS A 2 9.44 -22.15 -0.43
N LYS A 3 9.19 -22.92 0.66
CA LYS A 3 7.87 -23.00 1.32
C LYS A 3 7.41 -21.68 1.98
N THR A 4 8.32 -20.76 2.25
CA THR A 4 8.03 -19.49 2.93
C THR A 4 8.29 -18.28 2.05
N LEU A 5 8.74 -18.50 0.80
CA LEU A 5 9.16 -17.42 -0.10
C LEU A 5 8.03 -16.43 -0.37
N ASP A 6 6.83 -16.93 -0.67
CA ASP A 6 5.67 -16.09 -0.97
C ASP A 6 5.27 -15.22 0.23
N GLN A 7 5.33 -15.79 1.44
CA GLN A 7 5.03 -15.08 2.68
C GLN A 7 6.07 -13.98 2.95
N VAL A 8 7.35 -14.28 2.73
CA VAL A 8 8.44 -13.30 2.90
C VAL A 8 8.29 -12.17 1.87
N LEU A 9 8.04 -12.49 0.60
CA LEU A 9 7.83 -11.48 -0.44
C LEU A 9 6.60 -10.62 -0.13
N TRP A 10 5.52 -11.23 0.37
CA TRP A 10 4.32 -10.50 0.79
C TRP A 10 4.63 -9.52 1.92
N ALA A 11 5.32 -9.97 2.97
CA ALA A 11 5.75 -9.08 4.06
C ALA A 11 6.68 -7.98 3.55
N CYS A 12 7.65 -8.30 2.69
CA CYS A 12 8.57 -7.32 2.15
C CYS A 12 7.87 -6.21 1.34
N ARG A 13 6.76 -6.51 0.65
CA ARG A 13 5.99 -5.53 -0.13
C ARG A 13 5.06 -4.67 0.73
N ASN A 14 4.51 -5.23 1.80
CA ASN A 14 3.47 -4.59 2.61
C ASN A 14 3.97 -3.99 3.92
N SER A 15 5.21 -4.27 4.33
CA SER A 15 5.83 -3.62 5.49
C SER A 15 6.55 -2.32 5.08
N PRO A 16 6.39 -1.23 5.86
CA PRO A 16 7.12 0.01 5.63
C PRO A 16 8.63 -0.24 5.64
N LYS A 17 9.36 0.44 4.76
CA LYS A 17 10.83 0.44 4.81
C LYS A 17 11.30 1.56 5.71
N GLU A 18 12.24 1.27 6.61
CA GLU A 18 12.87 2.28 7.45
C GLU A 18 13.50 3.40 6.61
N SER A 19 14.00 3.05 5.42
CA SER A 19 14.66 3.99 4.53
C SER A 19 13.71 5.03 3.93
N THR A 20 12.46 4.68 3.63
CA THR A 20 11.51 5.54 2.90
C THR A 20 10.27 5.89 3.72
N GLY A 21 10.04 5.25 4.87
CA GLY A 21 8.83 5.39 5.67
C GLY A 21 7.55 4.82 5.01
N SER A 22 7.62 4.40 3.75
CA SER A 22 6.49 3.91 2.95
C SER A 22 6.65 2.43 2.60
N THR A 23 5.53 1.77 2.27
CA THR A 23 5.51 0.38 1.82
C THR A 23 5.84 0.31 0.32
N PRO A 24 6.62 -0.68 -0.17
CA PRO A 24 6.85 -0.84 -1.60
C PRO A 24 5.56 -1.01 -2.42
N PHE A 25 4.52 -1.62 -1.82
CA PHE A 25 3.22 -1.76 -2.44
C PHE A 25 2.58 -0.38 -2.69
N ARG A 26 2.58 0.50 -1.69
CA ARG A 26 2.04 1.86 -1.80
C ARG A 26 2.75 2.69 -2.86
N LEU A 27 4.09 2.65 -2.90
CA LEU A 27 4.85 3.33 -3.96
C LEU A 27 4.56 2.79 -5.37
N THR A 28 4.06 1.56 -5.49
CA THR A 28 3.70 0.96 -6.79
C THR A 28 2.27 1.30 -7.18
N TYR A 29 1.31 1.19 -6.26
CA TYR A 29 -0.13 1.22 -6.54
C TYR A 29 -0.86 2.47 -6.00
N GLY A 30 -0.19 3.35 -5.26
CA GLY A 30 -0.76 4.58 -4.68
C GLY A 30 -1.35 4.43 -3.28
N HIS A 31 -1.53 3.20 -2.78
CA HIS A 31 -2.25 2.96 -1.53
C HIS A 31 -1.78 1.68 -0.84
N ASP A 32 -2.13 1.53 0.44
CA ASP A 32 -1.77 0.34 1.22
C ASP A 32 -2.63 -0.86 0.86
N ALA A 33 -2.01 -2.03 0.68
CA ALA A 33 -2.76 -3.25 0.36
C ALA A 33 -3.77 -3.60 1.46
N VAL A 34 -4.92 -4.13 1.05
CA VAL A 34 -5.87 -4.76 1.96
C VAL A 34 -5.33 -6.12 2.37
N LEU A 35 -4.98 -6.27 3.65
CA LEU A 35 -4.42 -7.52 4.14
C LEU A 35 -5.52 -8.58 4.33
N PRO A 36 -5.21 -9.89 4.15
CA PRO A 36 -6.19 -10.95 4.38
C PRO A 36 -6.82 -10.93 5.77
N VAL A 37 -6.06 -10.51 6.79
CA VAL A 37 -6.55 -10.38 8.17
C VAL A 37 -7.63 -9.29 8.30
N GLU A 38 -7.54 -8.21 7.53
CA GLU A 38 -8.55 -7.15 7.54
C GLU A 38 -9.88 -7.64 6.97
N ILE A 39 -9.84 -8.46 5.92
CA ILE A 39 -11.04 -9.08 5.34
C ILE A 39 -11.65 -10.05 6.35
N MET A 40 -10.82 -10.90 6.97
CA MET A 40 -11.26 -11.87 7.96
C MET A 40 -11.89 -11.20 9.19
N MET A 41 -11.32 -10.08 9.65
CA MET A 41 -11.83 -9.33 10.80
C MET A 41 -12.91 -8.31 10.43
N GLN A 42 -13.28 -8.19 9.15
CA GLN A 42 -14.18 -7.15 8.66
C GLN A 42 -13.73 -5.76 9.15
N SER A 43 -12.49 -5.38 8.84
CA SER A 43 -11.93 -4.10 9.26
C SER A 43 -12.81 -2.94 8.81
N ILE A 44 -12.70 -1.79 9.49
CA ILE A 44 -13.44 -0.57 9.14
C ILE A 44 -13.23 -0.18 7.67
N ARG A 45 -12.03 -0.40 7.13
CA ARG A 45 -11.72 -0.15 5.72
C ARG A 45 -12.54 -1.04 4.79
N VAL A 46 -12.61 -2.34 5.09
CA VAL A 46 -13.39 -3.31 4.31
C VAL A 46 -14.89 -3.03 4.42
N GLN A 47 -15.40 -2.73 5.62
CA GLN A 47 -16.83 -2.40 5.81
C GLN A 47 -17.23 -1.17 5.01
N ARG A 48 -16.43 -0.08 5.09
CA ARG A 48 -16.69 1.14 4.32
C ARG A 48 -16.66 0.88 2.81
N GLN A 49 -15.73 0.07 2.33
CA GLN A 49 -15.68 -0.27 0.90
C GLN A 49 -16.94 -0.98 0.43
N LEU A 50 -17.55 -1.85 1.25
CA LEU A 50 -18.79 -2.55 0.91
C LEU A 50 -20.02 -1.63 0.85
N GLU A 51 -19.97 -0.49 1.53
CA GLU A 51 -21.05 0.52 1.55
C GLU A 51 -20.94 1.53 0.41
N LEU A 52 -19.80 1.57 -0.29
CA LEU A 52 -19.56 2.53 -1.36
C LEU A 52 -20.20 2.09 -2.69
N PRO A 53 -20.87 3.00 -3.42
CA PRO A 53 -21.23 2.76 -4.80
C PRO A 53 -19.96 2.49 -5.65
N PRO A 54 -20.01 1.58 -6.62
CA PRO A 54 -18.84 1.24 -7.45
C PRO A 54 -18.16 2.45 -8.09
N ASP A 55 -18.93 3.43 -8.58
CA ASP A 55 -18.39 4.64 -9.22
C ASP A 55 -17.61 5.52 -8.22
N HIS A 56 -18.02 5.54 -6.95
CA HIS A 56 -17.33 6.31 -5.91
C HIS A 56 -16.03 5.64 -5.48
N TYR A 57 -16.00 4.30 -5.44
CA TYR A 57 -14.77 3.56 -5.14
C TYR A 57 -13.67 3.90 -6.14
N TRP A 58 -13.96 3.86 -7.45
CA TRP A 58 -12.95 4.16 -8.47
C TRP A 58 -12.40 5.59 -8.37
N ASN A 59 -13.25 6.56 -8.05
CA ASN A 59 -12.80 7.94 -7.86
C ASN A 59 -11.86 8.07 -6.66
N LEU A 60 -12.18 7.44 -5.52
CA LEU A 60 -11.28 7.44 -4.35
C LEU A 60 -9.93 6.79 -4.66
N MET A 61 -9.93 5.66 -5.37
CA MET A 61 -8.70 5.00 -5.79
C MET A 61 -7.87 5.85 -6.76
N LEU A 62 -8.54 6.63 -7.62
CA LEU A 62 -7.89 7.53 -8.56
C LEU A 62 -7.28 8.72 -7.82
N ASP A 63 -7.99 9.29 -6.86
CA ASP A 63 -7.50 10.40 -6.03
C ASP A 63 -6.22 10.00 -5.29
N GLU A 64 -6.19 8.82 -4.67
CA GLU A 64 -4.97 8.29 -4.02
C GLU A 64 -3.80 8.09 -5.01
N LEU A 65 -4.10 7.76 -6.27
CA LEU A 65 -3.08 7.57 -7.29
C LEU A 65 -2.45 8.89 -7.76
N ILE A 66 -3.17 10.02 -7.65
CA ILE A 66 -2.65 11.33 -8.06
C ILE A 66 -1.42 11.71 -7.22
N ASP A 67 -1.45 11.40 -5.93
CA ASP A 67 -0.39 11.77 -4.98
C ASP A 67 0.81 10.81 -5.02
N VAL A 68 0.70 9.65 -5.70
CA VAL A 68 1.75 8.62 -5.68
C VAL A 68 3.09 9.11 -6.24
N ASP A 69 3.06 10.00 -7.23
CA ASP A 69 4.28 10.50 -7.85
C ASP A 69 5.04 11.43 -6.90
N GLU A 70 4.34 12.18 -6.07
CA GLU A 70 4.97 12.95 -5.00
C GLU A 70 5.57 12.02 -3.94
N GLU A 71 4.84 10.99 -3.50
CA GLU A 71 5.37 9.99 -2.56
C GLU A 71 6.63 9.29 -3.09
N ARG A 72 6.67 8.98 -4.39
CA ARG A 72 7.84 8.39 -5.06
C ARG A 72 9.04 9.31 -5.05
N LEU A 73 8.84 10.60 -5.32
CA LEU A 73 9.91 11.61 -5.27
C LEU A 73 10.46 11.77 -3.85
N GLN A 74 9.58 11.81 -2.84
CA GLN A 74 9.99 11.88 -1.43
C GLN A 74 10.77 10.61 -1.02
N ALA A 75 10.31 9.43 -1.41
CA ALA A 75 11.02 8.18 -1.16
C ALA A 75 12.40 8.15 -1.83
N LEU A 76 12.52 8.68 -3.05
CA LEU A 76 13.80 8.80 -3.75
C LEU A 76 14.76 9.75 -3.01
N ASP A 77 14.28 10.93 -2.58
CA ASP A 77 15.10 11.88 -1.82
C ASP A 77 15.58 11.27 -0.49
N ALA A 78 14.71 10.54 0.22
CA ALA A 78 15.07 9.84 1.45
C ALA A 78 16.19 8.80 1.23
N LEU A 79 16.13 8.05 0.12
CA LEU A 79 17.17 7.09 -0.25
C LEU A 79 18.50 7.77 -0.60
N ILE A 80 18.45 8.91 -1.30
CA ILE A 80 19.65 9.68 -1.65
C ILE A 80 20.32 10.23 -0.40
N ARG A 81 19.56 10.72 0.58
CA ARG A 81 20.09 11.28 1.84
C ARG A 81 20.74 10.24 2.76
N GLN A 82 20.40 8.96 2.61
CA GLN A 82 20.98 7.87 3.41
C GLN A 82 22.30 7.33 2.85
N LYS A 83 22.71 7.80 1.66
CA LYS A 83 23.92 7.39 0.97
C LYS A 83 25.06 8.38 1.22
#